data_AF-A0A174AG54-F1
#
_entry.id   AF-A0A174AG54-F1
#
_cell.length_a   1.000
_cell.length_b   1.000
_cell.length_c   1.000
_cell.angle_alpha   90.00
_cell.angle_beta   90.00
_cell.angle_gamma   90.00
#
_symmetry.space_group_name_H-M   'P 1'
#
loop_
_entity.id
_entity.type
_entity.pdbx_description
1 polymer ?
#
loop_
_entity_poly.entity_id
_entity_poly.type
_entity_poly.pdbx_seq_one_letter_code
_entity_poly.pdbx_strand_id
1 'polypeptide(L)' 'MEITPYVQYESIDTWHLYQEFRSIPGNKMDVEMRNGSTMTTDMMHNILHTAYKLVGRAEMTRSH' A
#
# COMPACT_ATOMS: atom_id res chain seq x y z
N MET A 1 19.16 -14.15 -15.09
CA MET A 1 18.46 -12.87 -15.26
C MET A 1 17.41 -12.83 -14.17
N GLU A 2 17.68 -12.12 -13.09
CA GLU A 2 16.69 -11.95 -12.01
C GLU A 2 15.59 -11.03 -12.53
N ILE A 3 14.44 -11.61 -12.84
CA ILE A 3 13.26 -10.86 -13.25
C ILE A 3 12.77 -10.17 -11.98
N THR A 4 13.19 -8.94 -11.73
CA THR A 4 12.57 -8.09 -10.71
C THR A 4 11.07 -8.10 -11.00
N PRO A 5 10.21 -8.54 -10.06
CA PRO A 5 8.78 -8.59 -10.30
C PRO A 5 8.28 -7.16 -10.50
N TYR A 6 8.07 -6.78 -11.76
CA TYR A 6 7.47 -5.48 -12.10
C TYR A 6 5.99 -5.56 -11.75
N VAL A 7 5.63 -4.92 -10.65
CA VAL A 7 4.24 -4.58 -10.37
C VAL A 7 3.77 -3.65 -11.47
N GLN A 8 2.74 -4.05 -12.21
CA GLN A 8 2.11 -3.17 -13.19
C GLN A 8 1.08 -2.32 -12.47
N TYR A 9 1.08 -1.02 -12.71
CA TYR A 9 0.05 -0.11 -12.21
C TYR A 9 -0.96 0.15 -13.33
N GLU A 10 -2.25 0.06 -13.02
CA GLU A 10 -3.34 0.32 -13.96
C GLU A 10 -3.26 1.73 -14.56
N SER A 11 -2.86 2.70 -13.75
CA SER A 11 -2.72 4.09 -14.16
C SER A 11 -1.64 4.82 -13.34
N ILE A 12 -1.32 6.05 -13.77
CA ILE A 12 -0.45 6.96 -13.02
C ILE A 12 -1.07 7.29 -11.65
N ASP A 13 -2.39 7.45 -11.58
CA ASP A 13 -3.10 7.66 -10.32
C ASP A 13 -2.88 6.50 -9.35
N THR A 14 -2.93 5.26 -9.84
CA THR A 14 -2.63 4.08 -9.01
C THR A 14 -1.20 4.10 -8.47
N TRP A 15 -0.24 4.56 -9.27
CA TRP A 15 1.15 4.72 -8.82
C TRP A 15 1.28 5.82 -7.75
N HIS A 16 0.61 6.95 -7.90
CA HIS A 16 0.59 8.00 -6.87
C HIS A 16 -0.03 7.51 -5.56
N LEU A 17 -1.13 6.75 -5.61
CA LEU A 17 -1.73 6.14 -4.40
C LEU A 17 -0.76 5.17 -3.72
N TYR A 18 0.03 4.42 -4.49
CA TYR A 18 1.07 3.56 -3.93
C TYR A 18 2.19 4.38 -3.26
N GLN A 19 2.61 5.51 -3.85
CA GLN A 19 3.56 6.40 -3.21
C GLN A 19 3.02 7.01 -1.92
N GLU A 20 1.73 7.37 -1.88
CA GLU A 20 1.07 7.83 -0.67
C GLU A 20 1.13 6.74 0.42
N PHE A 21 0.76 5.51 0.08
CA PHE A 21 0.81 4.37 1.00
C PHE A 21 2.20 4.15 1.60
N ARG A 22 3.25 4.28 0.79
CA ARG A 22 4.67 4.18 1.21
C ARG A 22 5.11 5.35 2.09
N SER A 23 4.43 6.49 1.99
CA SER A 23 4.74 7.71 2.72
C SER A 23 3.99 7.80 4.07
N ILE A 24 3.05 6.90 4.35
CA ILE A 24 2.31 6.89 5.62
C ILE A 24 3.30 6.62 6.79
N PRO A 25 3.48 7.56 7.72
CA PRO A 25 4.40 7.40 8.84
C PRO A 25 3.90 6.32 9.80
N GLY A 26 4.78 5.39 10.19
CA GLY A 26 4.44 4.30 11.10
C GLY A 26 3.61 3.17 10.47
N ASN A 27 3.37 3.22 9.15
CA ASN A 27 2.74 2.12 8.43
C ASN A 27 3.66 0.90 8.42
N LYS A 28 3.14 -0.23 8.90
CA LYS A 28 3.82 -1.54 8.94
C LYS A 28 3.15 -2.57 8.03
N MET A 29 2.18 -2.16 7.21
CA MET A 29 1.62 -3.06 6.20
C MET A 29 2.68 -3.37 5.15
N ASP A 30 2.88 -4.65 4.90
CA ASP A 30 3.61 -5.14 3.76
C ASP A 30 2.60 -5.58 2.69
N VAL A 31 2.71 -5.00 1.49
CA VAL A 31 1.81 -5.30 0.37
C VAL A 31 2.63 -6.07 -0.65
N GLU A 32 2.58 -7.39 -0.53
CA GLU A 32 3.15 -8.29 -1.53
C GLU A 32 2.16 -8.47 -2.68
N MET A 33 2.54 -8.00 -3.86
CA MET A 33 1.77 -8.30 -5.06
C MET A 33 2.25 -9.59 -5.70
N ARG A 34 1.30 -10.40 -6.14
CA ARG A 34 1.60 -11.58 -6.96
C ARG A 34 2.22 -11.14 -8.28
N ASN A 35 3.33 -11.78 -8.66
CA ASN A 35 4.02 -11.50 -9.91
C ASN A 35 3.05 -11.65 -11.11
N GLY A 36 3.07 -10.68 -12.03
CA GLY A 36 2.17 -10.61 -13.18
C GLY A 36 0.76 -10.07 -12.88
N SER A 37 0.51 -9.54 -11.67
CA SER A 37 -0.76 -8.87 -11.35
C SER A 37 -0.65 -7.36 -11.57
N THR A 38 -1.74 -6.76 -12.05
CA THR A 38 -1.88 -5.30 -12.16
C THR A 38 -2.50 -4.75 -10.88
N MET A 39 -1.83 -3.81 -10.24
CA MET A 39 -2.41 -2.99 -9.18
C MET A 39 -3.46 -2.08 -9.79
N THR A 40 -4.69 -2.18 -9.31
CA THR A 40 -5.78 -1.28 -9.72
C THR A 40 -5.96 -0.15 -8.72
N THR A 41 -6.57 0.94 -9.18
CA THR A 41 -6.85 2.11 -8.35
C THR A 41 -7.73 1.74 -7.15
N ASP A 42 -8.76 0.92 -7.37
CA ASP A 42 -9.66 0.44 -6.30
C ASP A 42 -8.94 -0.41 -5.26
N MET A 43 -8.00 -1.27 -5.68
CA MET A 43 -7.18 -2.04 -4.74
C MET A 43 -6.34 -1.10 -3.86
N MET A 44 -5.72 -0.09 -4.46
CA MET A 44 -4.93 0.88 -3.70
C MET A 44 -5.77 1.69 -2.71
N HIS A 45 -6.99 2.10 -3.07
CA HIS A 45 -7.89 2.78 -2.13
C HIS A 45 -8.23 1.89 -0.93
N ASN A 46 -8.50 0.60 -1.14
CA ASN A 46 -8.78 -0.34 -0.07
C ASN A 46 -7.56 -0.57 0.84
N ILE A 47 -6.36 -0.67 0.25
CA ILE A 47 -5.09 -0.82 0.96
C ILE A 47 -4.81 0.43 1.81
N LEU A 48 -4.92 1.62 1.22
CA LEU A 48 -4.73 2.90 1.92
C LEU A 48 -5.67 3.05 3.09
N HIS A 49 -6.96 2.80 2.88
CA HIS A 49 -7.96 2.87 3.94
C HIS A 49 -7.65 1.92 5.11
N THR A 50 -7.13 0.73 4.80
CA THR A 50 -6.68 -0.23 5.83
C THR A 50 -5.43 0.26 6.55
N ALA A 51 -4.45 0.78 5.82
CA ALA A 51 -3.21 1.32 6.37
C ALA A 51 -3.48 2.46 7.36
N TYR A 52 -4.33 3.43 6.97
CA TYR A 52 -4.72 4.53 7.85
C TYR A 52 -5.45 4.05 9.11
N LYS A 53 -6.34 3.05 8.99
CA LYS A 53 -6.99 2.45 10.17
C LYS A 53 -6.00 1.77 11.11
N LEU A 54 -4.98 1.10 10.58
CA LEU A 54 -3.97 0.42 11.39
C LEU A 54 -3.05 1.41 12.09
N VAL A 55 -2.63 2.47 11.41
CA VAL A 55 -1.83 3.55 12.03
C VAL A 55 -2.64 4.25 13.13
N GLY A 56 -3.89 4.65 12.84
CA GLY A 56 -4.76 5.27 13.83
C GLY A 56 -5.07 4.35 15.04
N ARG A 57 -5.16 3.03 14.83
CA ARG A 57 -5.26 2.05 15.93
C ARG A 57 -3.95 1.94 16.72
N ALA A 58 -2.80 1.92 16.06
CA ALA A 58 -1.51 1.81 16.72
C ALA A 58 -1.26 3.01 17.65
N GLU A 59 -1.68 4.22 17.25
CA GLU A 59 -1.65 5.42 18.10
C GLU A 59 -2.59 5.32 19.30
N MET A 60 -3.80 4.78 19.13
CA MET A 60 -4.73 4.54 20.26
C MET A 60 -4.22 3.49 21.25
N THR A 61 -3.51 2.47 20.80
CA THR A 61 -2.97 1.42 21.69
C THR A 61 -1.68 1.82 22.42
N ARG A 62 -1.08 2.98 22.10
CA ARG A 62 0.17 3.45 22.71
C ARG A 62 -0.04 4.44 23.87
N SER A 63 -1.26 4.51 24.39
CA SER A 63 -1.56 5.18 25.66
C SER A 63 -1.97 4.15 26.69
N HIS A 64 -1.01 3.47 27.33
CA HIS A 64 -1.24 2.73 28.57
C HIS A 64 0.08 2.53 29.32
#